data_AF-A0A2V2Q043-F1
#
_entry.id   AF-A0A2V2Q043-F1
#
_cell.length_a   1.000
_cell.length_b   1.000
_cell.length_c   1.000
_cell.angle_alpha   90.00
_cell.angle_beta   90.00
_cell.angle_gamma   90.00
#
_symmetry.space_group_name_H-M   'P 1'
#
loop_
_entity.id
_entity.type
_entity.pdbx_description
1 polymer ?
#
loop_
_entity_poly.entity_id
_entity_poly.type
_entity_poly.pdbx_seq_one_letter_code
_entity_poly.pdbx_strand_id
1 'polypeptide(L)'
;SGTGWYATATGAYDPGLLDLLGLDPALLPEVAPTGAARIGSLTGAAAEALGLPAGIAVAAGTGDNMSAAVGLGLGGAGLLDHPVLSLGTSGVVFAASRTRSTDPALSGFAAADGTFLPLACTLNCTLAVDKVASLLGLHREDTAPGGEAVLLPYLDGERTPDLPTASGLLTGLRHDTTPQQLLGAAYEGAAVTVLRALDTLLRACGLDPDAPEVAARPLRLIGGGAQGRAWVETVRRLSGRPLVLP
;
A
#
# COMPACT_ATOMS: atom_id res chain seq x y z
N SER A 1 -15.92 -0.46 1.34
CA SER A 1 -15.16 -0.58 2.62
C SER A 1 -14.45 0.70 3.06
N GLY A 2 -14.02 1.60 2.16
CA GLY A 2 -13.30 2.82 2.54
C GLY A 2 -14.15 3.97 3.11
N THR A 3 -15.43 3.75 3.38
CA THR A 3 -16.36 4.81 3.81
C THR A 3 -16.35 5.07 5.31
N GLY A 4 -15.74 4.20 6.12
CA GLY A 4 -15.77 4.26 7.58
C GLY A 4 -17.05 3.69 8.22
N TRP A 5 -18.19 3.73 7.52
CA TRP A 5 -19.49 3.17 7.98
C TRP A 5 -19.88 1.83 7.33
N TYR A 6 -18.97 1.20 6.59
CA TYR A 6 -19.12 -0.18 6.10
C TYR A 6 -18.35 -1.14 7.01
N ALA A 7 -19.04 -2.13 7.59
CA ALA A 7 -18.43 -3.14 8.42
C ALA A 7 -17.92 -4.31 7.56
N THR A 8 -16.59 -4.41 7.40
CA THR A 8 -15.98 -5.54 6.69
C THR A 8 -16.25 -6.89 7.37
N ALA A 9 -16.56 -6.91 8.67
CA ALA A 9 -16.89 -8.12 9.40
C ALA A 9 -18.23 -8.74 8.97
N THR A 10 -19.22 -7.92 8.59
CA THR A 10 -20.57 -8.38 8.23
C THR A 10 -20.84 -8.29 6.72
N GLY A 11 -20.02 -7.53 5.99
CA GLY A 11 -20.23 -7.28 4.57
C GLY A 11 -21.35 -6.28 4.28
N ALA A 12 -21.75 -5.48 5.27
CA ALA A 12 -22.87 -4.54 5.18
C ALA A 12 -22.55 -3.19 5.81
N TYR A 13 -23.43 -2.20 5.63
CA TYR A 13 -23.35 -0.97 6.40
C TYR A 13 -23.62 -1.22 7.88
N ASP A 14 -22.90 -0.51 8.74
CA ASP A 14 -23.05 -0.61 10.19
C ASP A 14 -24.18 0.32 10.66
N PRO A 15 -25.31 -0.21 11.17
CA PRO A 15 -26.45 0.64 11.54
C PRO A 15 -26.15 1.61 12.67
N GLY A 16 -25.26 1.25 13.61
CA GLY A 16 -24.88 2.12 14.72
C GLY A 16 -24.02 3.30 14.25
N LEU A 17 -23.10 3.07 13.31
CA LEU A 17 -22.32 4.15 12.71
C LEU A 17 -23.19 5.05 11.81
N LEU A 18 -24.16 4.50 11.08
CA LEU A 18 -25.09 5.31 10.30
C LEU A 18 -25.95 6.21 11.19
N ASP A 19 -26.51 5.66 12.28
CA ASP A 19 -27.30 6.43 13.25
C ASP A 19 -26.46 7.54 13.91
N LEU A 20 -25.22 7.22 14.33
CA LEU A 20 -24.30 8.20 14.92
C LEU A 20 -23.99 9.38 13.98
N LEU A 21 -23.92 9.12 12.68
CA LEU A 21 -23.66 10.13 11.65
C LEU A 21 -24.95 10.81 11.13
N GLY A 22 -26.13 10.35 11.56
CA GLY A 22 -27.41 10.81 11.03
C GLY A 22 -27.63 10.48 9.56
N LEU A 23 -27.05 9.38 9.07
CA LEU A 23 -27.14 8.93 7.68
C LEU A 23 -28.30 7.95 7.50
N ASP A 24 -29.23 8.30 6.60
CA ASP A 24 -30.32 7.40 6.21
C ASP A 24 -29.79 6.25 5.31
N PRO A 25 -29.90 4.98 5.72
CA PRO A 25 -29.49 3.84 4.91
C PRO A 25 -30.13 3.79 3.52
N ALA A 26 -31.34 4.34 3.34
CA ALA A 26 -32.05 4.34 2.06
C ALA A 26 -31.40 5.25 1.00
N LEU A 27 -30.51 6.16 1.41
CA LEU A 27 -29.74 7.02 0.52
C LEU A 27 -28.41 6.40 0.07
N LEU A 28 -28.05 5.25 0.64
CA LEU A 28 -26.82 4.54 0.31
C LEU A 28 -27.06 3.52 -0.81
N PRO A 29 -26.06 3.28 -1.69
CA PRO A 29 -26.19 2.26 -2.71
C PRO A 29 -26.24 0.86 -2.09
N GLU A 30 -26.87 -0.09 -2.79
CA GLU A 30 -26.81 -1.50 -2.39
C GLU A 30 -25.36 -2.01 -2.44
N VAL A 31 -24.95 -2.76 -1.42
CA VAL A 31 -23.63 -3.38 -1.37
C VAL A 31 -23.66 -4.66 -2.19
N ALA A 32 -22.92 -4.69 -3.29
CA ALA A 32 -22.71 -5.91 -4.07
C ALA A 32 -21.87 -6.94 -3.27
N PRO A 33 -22.13 -8.26 -3.43
CA PRO A 33 -21.45 -9.30 -2.65
C PRO A 33 -19.96 -9.43 -3.00
N THR A 34 -19.58 -9.18 -4.25
CA THR A 34 -18.18 -9.18 -4.73
C THR A 34 -18.02 -8.17 -5.86
N GLY A 35 -16.78 -7.81 -6.19
CA GLY A 35 -16.49 -6.92 -7.30
C GLY A 35 -16.82 -7.50 -8.68
N ALA A 36 -16.89 -8.83 -8.79
CA ALA A 36 -17.29 -9.51 -10.02
C ALA A 36 -18.81 -9.63 -10.19
N ALA A 37 -19.60 -9.31 -9.15
CA ALA A 37 -21.05 -9.38 -9.23
C ALA A 37 -21.57 -8.44 -10.32
N ARG A 38 -22.43 -8.95 -11.21
CA ARG A 38 -23.09 -8.13 -12.22
C ARG A 38 -24.11 -7.22 -11.53
N ILE A 39 -23.92 -5.91 -11.63
CA ILE A 39 -24.83 -4.90 -11.07
C ILE A 39 -25.77 -4.30 -12.12
N GLY A 40 -25.60 -4.69 -13.39
CA GLY A 40 -26.47 -4.24 -14.46
C GLY A 40 -25.86 -4.49 -15.84
N SER A 41 -26.22 -3.63 -16.78
CA SER A 41 -25.67 -3.62 -18.12
C SER A 41 -25.58 -2.19 -18.65
N LEU A 42 -24.68 -1.98 -19.61
CA LEU A 42 -24.49 -0.71 -20.27
C LEU A 42 -25.81 -0.23 -20.89
N THR A 43 -26.20 1.01 -20.58
CA THR A 43 -27.39 1.63 -21.15
C THR A 43 -27.17 1.92 -22.64
N GLY A 44 -28.25 2.07 -23.41
CA GLY A 44 -28.15 2.40 -24.84
C GLY A 44 -27.33 3.66 -25.11
N ALA A 45 -27.57 4.73 -24.34
CA ALA A 45 -26.84 5.99 -24.46
C ALA A 45 -25.35 5.84 -24.12
N ALA A 46 -25.00 5.06 -23.09
CA ALA A 46 -23.60 4.83 -22.73
C ALA A 46 -22.88 3.93 -23.75
N ALA A 47 -23.58 2.94 -24.31
CA ALA A 47 -23.08 2.08 -25.38
C ALA A 47 -22.73 2.90 -26.64
N GLU A 48 -23.62 3.80 -27.04
CA GLU A 48 -23.39 4.73 -28.16
C GLU A 48 -22.19 5.65 -27.89
N ALA A 49 -22.13 6.29 -26.72
CA ALA A 49 -21.07 7.22 -26.36
C ALA A 49 -19.68 6.56 -26.29
N LEU A 50 -19.61 5.29 -25.85
CA LEU A 50 -18.36 4.54 -25.73
C LEU A 50 -17.99 3.76 -27.00
N GLY A 51 -18.89 3.68 -28.00
CA GLY A 51 -18.72 2.83 -29.18
C GLY A 51 -18.69 1.33 -28.85
N LEU A 52 -19.37 0.93 -27.77
CA LEU A 52 -19.41 -0.45 -27.28
C LEU A 52 -20.79 -1.10 -27.55
N PRO A 53 -20.87 -2.43 -27.66
CA PRO A 53 -22.15 -3.13 -27.75
C PRO A 53 -23.09 -2.82 -26.58
N ALA A 54 -24.37 -2.57 -26.90
CA ALA A 54 -25.41 -2.41 -25.89
C ALA A 54 -25.64 -3.70 -25.10
N GLY A 55 -26.02 -3.58 -23.83
CA GLY A 55 -26.32 -4.73 -22.98
C GLY A 55 -25.11 -5.45 -22.40
N ILE A 56 -23.88 -4.98 -22.64
CA ILE A 56 -22.67 -5.49 -21.99
C ILE A 56 -22.85 -5.44 -20.47
N ALA A 57 -22.54 -6.55 -19.80
CA ALA A 57 -22.63 -6.64 -18.35
C ALA A 57 -21.66 -5.66 -17.67
N VAL A 58 -22.15 -4.99 -16.64
CA VAL A 58 -21.34 -4.12 -15.78
C VAL A 58 -21.16 -4.83 -14.44
N ALA A 59 -19.90 -5.07 -14.07
CA ALA A 59 -19.55 -5.61 -12.76
C ALA A 59 -19.54 -4.50 -11.71
N ALA A 60 -19.76 -4.85 -10.44
CA ALA A 60 -19.68 -3.92 -9.31
C ALA A 60 -18.32 -3.20 -9.26
N GLY A 61 -17.27 -3.86 -9.73
CA GLY A 61 -15.92 -3.34 -9.72
C GLY A 61 -15.37 -3.29 -8.30
N THR A 62 -14.30 -2.53 -8.12
CA THR A 62 -13.64 -2.43 -6.82
C THR A 62 -12.80 -1.15 -6.75
N GLY A 63 -12.24 -0.87 -5.57
CA GLY A 63 -11.32 0.26 -5.38
C GLY A 63 -10.00 0.06 -6.13
N ASP A 64 -9.18 1.09 -6.19
CA ASP A 64 -7.86 1.08 -6.85
C ASP A 64 -6.92 -0.01 -6.32
N ASN A 65 -6.74 -0.11 -5.00
CA ASN A 65 -5.85 -1.06 -4.35
C ASN A 65 -6.29 -2.52 -4.56
N MET A 66 -7.60 -2.76 -4.45
CA MET A 66 -8.19 -4.07 -4.73
C MET A 66 -8.11 -4.41 -6.22
N SER A 67 -8.23 -3.42 -7.12
CA SER A 67 -8.05 -3.62 -8.56
C SER A 67 -6.61 -3.95 -8.90
N ALA A 68 -5.64 -3.28 -8.26
CA ALA A 68 -4.22 -3.60 -8.37
C ALA A 68 -3.94 -5.03 -7.88
N ALA A 69 -4.54 -5.44 -6.75
CA ALA A 69 -4.44 -6.82 -6.27
C ALA A 69 -4.95 -7.82 -7.31
N VAL A 70 -6.13 -7.58 -7.90
CA VAL A 70 -6.68 -8.42 -8.98
C VAL A 70 -5.75 -8.46 -10.20
N GLY A 71 -5.25 -7.31 -10.67
CA GLY A 71 -4.35 -7.22 -11.82
C GLY A 71 -3.02 -7.94 -11.60
N LEU A 72 -2.55 -8.01 -10.36
CA LEU A 72 -1.36 -8.77 -9.96
C LEU A 72 -1.65 -10.27 -9.72
N GLY A 73 -2.90 -10.72 -9.93
CA GLY A 73 -3.29 -12.10 -9.68
C GLY A 73 -3.31 -12.48 -8.20
N LEU A 74 -3.50 -11.52 -7.29
CA LEU A 74 -3.65 -11.73 -5.85
C LEU A 74 -5.13 -11.97 -5.53
N GLY A 75 -5.57 -13.23 -5.67
CA GLY A 75 -6.90 -13.68 -5.25
C GLY A 75 -6.85 -14.71 -4.13
N GLY A 76 -7.99 -15.34 -3.85
CA GLY A 76 -8.16 -16.35 -2.80
C GLY A 76 -7.24 -17.58 -2.81
N ALA A 77 -6.35 -17.76 -3.79
CA ALA A 77 -5.28 -18.78 -3.81
C ALA A 77 -3.85 -18.20 -3.74
N GLY A 78 -3.66 -16.89 -3.92
CA GLY A 78 -2.38 -16.17 -3.84
C GLY A 78 -2.22 -15.35 -2.55
N LEU A 79 -2.95 -15.75 -1.51
CA LEU A 79 -3.06 -15.04 -0.24
C LEU A 79 -1.72 -15.13 0.52
N LEU A 80 -1.17 -13.97 0.89
CA LEU A 80 0.00 -13.81 1.76
C LEU A 80 1.35 -14.34 1.26
N ASP A 81 1.42 -15.07 0.14
CA ASP A 81 2.71 -15.59 -0.40
C ASP A 81 3.57 -14.50 -1.05
N HIS A 82 2.93 -13.46 -1.58
CA HIS A 82 3.60 -12.34 -2.24
C HIS A 82 2.96 -10.99 -1.86
N PRO A 83 3.27 -10.44 -0.66
CA PRO A 83 2.82 -9.10 -0.31
C PRO A 83 3.35 -8.07 -1.32
N VAL A 84 2.56 -7.02 -1.54
CA VAL A 84 2.87 -5.96 -2.51
C VAL A 84 3.39 -4.76 -1.78
N LEU A 85 4.52 -4.23 -2.27
CA LEU A 85 5.04 -2.91 -1.92
C LEU A 85 4.84 -2.01 -3.14
N SER A 86 3.91 -1.08 -3.03
CA SER A 86 3.72 -0.01 -4.02
C SER A 86 4.56 1.20 -3.62
N LEU A 87 5.59 1.48 -4.42
CA LEU A 87 6.52 2.58 -4.25
C LEU A 87 6.07 3.76 -5.11
N GLY A 88 5.02 4.44 -4.67
CA GLY A 88 4.54 5.70 -5.26
C GLY A 88 5.07 6.92 -4.51
N THR A 89 4.46 8.08 -4.78
CA THR A 89 4.65 9.31 -3.98
C THR A 89 4.62 8.99 -2.49
N SER A 90 3.59 8.26 -2.08
CA SER A 90 3.44 7.54 -0.83
C SER A 90 3.79 6.05 -0.99
N GLY A 91 4.18 5.41 0.10
CA GLY A 91 4.36 3.96 0.15
C GLY A 91 3.05 3.28 0.51
N VAL A 92 2.75 2.15 -0.13
CA VAL A 92 1.62 1.31 0.28
C VAL A 92 2.09 -0.12 0.37
N VAL A 93 1.71 -0.80 1.45
CA VAL A 93 1.86 -2.24 1.58
C VAL A 93 0.50 -2.88 1.74
N PHE A 94 0.24 -3.93 0.97
CA PHE A 94 -0.99 -4.71 1.09
C PHE A 94 -0.77 -6.17 0.74
N ALA A 95 -1.65 -7.03 1.24
CA ALA A 95 -1.73 -8.42 0.83
C ALA A 95 -3.20 -8.87 0.88
N ALA A 96 -3.56 -9.80 0.02
CA ALA A 96 -4.85 -10.49 0.15
C ALA A 96 -4.79 -11.44 1.35
N SER A 97 -5.83 -11.44 2.19
CA SER A 97 -5.93 -12.24 3.40
C SER A 97 -7.33 -12.81 3.58
N ARG A 98 -7.43 -14.04 4.07
CA ARG A 98 -8.71 -14.61 4.56
C ARG A 98 -9.04 -14.19 5.98
N THR A 99 -8.06 -13.64 6.69
CA THR A 99 -8.20 -13.16 8.05
C THR A 99 -8.42 -11.66 8.02
N ARG A 100 -9.55 -11.21 8.59
CA ARG A 100 -9.81 -9.79 8.78
C ARG A 100 -8.83 -9.24 9.81
N SER A 101 -8.03 -8.25 9.42
CA SER A 101 -7.22 -7.51 10.38
C SER A 101 -8.10 -6.67 11.31
N THR A 102 -7.75 -6.64 12.59
CA THR A 102 -8.27 -5.71 13.60
C THR A 102 -7.21 -4.73 14.11
N ASP A 103 -6.01 -4.78 13.54
CA ASP A 103 -4.92 -3.89 13.92
C ASP A 103 -5.26 -2.44 13.52
N PRO A 104 -5.33 -1.49 14.47
CA PRO A 104 -5.72 -0.11 14.18
C PRO A 104 -4.69 0.62 13.30
N ALA A 105 -3.46 0.12 13.18
CA ALA A 105 -2.45 0.69 12.28
C ALA A 105 -2.71 0.35 10.81
N LEU A 106 -3.66 -0.56 10.52
CA LEU A 106 -3.97 -1.04 9.18
C LEU A 106 -5.39 -0.67 8.78
N SER A 107 -5.56 -0.31 7.51
CA SER A 107 -6.87 -0.26 6.88
C SER A 107 -7.34 -1.68 6.55
N GLY A 108 -8.37 -2.16 7.24
CA GLY A 108 -8.94 -3.49 7.04
C GLY A 108 -10.00 -3.53 5.93
N PHE A 109 -9.59 -3.32 4.67
CA PHE A 109 -10.53 -3.29 3.54
C PHE A 109 -11.08 -4.67 3.14
N ALA A 110 -12.24 -4.68 2.49
CA ALA A 110 -12.73 -5.85 1.76
C ALA A 110 -12.03 -5.93 0.39
N ALA A 111 -11.64 -7.13 -0.01
CA ALA A 111 -11.09 -7.42 -1.33
C ALA A 111 -12.19 -7.60 -2.38
N ALA A 112 -11.81 -7.68 -3.66
CA ALA A 112 -12.75 -7.82 -4.77
C ALA A 112 -13.44 -9.20 -4.83
N ASP A 113 -12.85 -10.22 -4.22
CA ASP A 113 -13.29 -11.62 -4.26
C ASP A 113 -14.02 -12.08 -2.98
N GLY A 114 -14.40 -11.14 -2.12
CA GLY A 114 -15.06 -11.44 -0.84
C GLY A 114 -14.10 -11.75 0.31
N THR A 115 -12.78 -11.72 0.08
CA THR A 115 -11.76 -11.80 1.13
C THR A 115 -11.43 -10.41 1.70
N PHE A 116 -10.30 -10.27 2.40
CA PHE A 116 -9.83 -9.01 2.99
C PHE A 116 -8.54 -8.54 2.33
N LEU A 117 -8.34 -7.23 2.32
CA LEU A 117 -7.13 -6.58 1.86
C LEU A 117 -6.62 -5.65 2.97
N PRO A 118 -5.96 -6.17 4.02
CA PRO A 118 -5.24 -5.33 4.96
C PRO A 118 -4.21 -4.49 4.20
N LEU A 119 -4.15 -3.22 4.55
CA LEU A 119 -3.33 -2.24 3.87
C LEU A 119 -2.74 -1.25 4.87
N ALA A 120 -1.45 -0.97 4.75
CA ALA A 120 -0.80 0.15 5.41
C ALA A 120 -0.28 1.14 4.36
N CYS A 121 -0.23 2.41 4.75
CA CYS A 121 0.16 3.50 3.87
C CYS A 121 1.12 4.42 4.61
N THR A 122 2.28 4.66 4.01
CA THR A 122 3.28 5.61 4.48
C THR A 122 3.20 6.86 3.61
N LEU A 123 3.21 8.04 4.21
CA LEU A 123 3.17 9.31 3.50
C LEU A 123 4.48 9.55 2.75
N ASN A 124 5.61 9.17 3.38
CA ASN A 124 6.93 9.52 2.90
C ASN A 124 7.59 8.33 2.19
N CYS A 125 7.47 8.30 0.86
CA CYS A 125 8.16 7.32 0.02
C CYS A 125 8.99 8.02 -1.05
N THR A 126 8.63 7.89 -2.34
CA THR A 126 9.45 8.50 -3.41
C THR A 126 9.48 10.02 -3.32
N LEU A 127 8.39 10.67 -2.87
CA LEU A 127 8.33 12.12 -2.72
C LEU A 127 9.37 12.67 -1.75
N ALA A 128 9.55 12.01 -0.61
CA ALA A 128 10.48 12.47 0.42
C ALA A 128 11.94 12.29 -0.02
N VAL A 129 12.23 11.18 -0.71
CA VAL A 129 13.54 10.94 -1.33
C VAL A 129 13.84 11.97 -2.41
N ASP A 130 12.85 12.29 -3.26
CA ASP A 130 12.98 13.34 -4.29
C ASP A 130 13.27 14.70 -3.67
N LYS A 131 12.63 15.02 -2.54
CA LYS A 131 12.88 16.25 -1.81
C LYS A 131 14.32 16.30 -1.27
N VAL A 132 14.83 15.20 -0.73
CA VAL A 132 16.22 15.12 -0.23
C VAL A 132 17.22 15.24 -1.38
N ALA A 133 17.00 14.53 -2.49
CA ALA A 133 17.83 14.64 -3.69
C ALA A 133 17.90 16.10 -4.18
N SER A 134 16.75 16.78 -4.24
CA SER A 134 16.66 18.20 -4.59
C SER A 134 17.42 19.11 -3.63
N LEU A 135 17.34 18.88 -2.32
CA LEU A 135 18.06 19.67 -1.31
C LEU A 135 19.58 19.51 -1.41
N LEU A 136 20.04 18.32 -1.81
CA LEU A 136 21.45 17.99 -1.96
C LEU A 136 22.01 18.35 -3.35
N GLY A 137 21.14 18.72 -4.30
CA GLY A 137 21.53 18.96 -5.70
C GLY A 137 21.99 17.69 -6.43
N LEU A 138 21.43 16.54 -6.06
CA LEU A 138 21.77 15.23 -6.60
C LEU A 138 20.67 14.69 -7.51
N HIS A 139 21.03 13.82 -8.45
CA HIS A 139 20.09 12.95 -9.13
C HIS A 139 19.80 11.70 -8.28
N ARG A 140 18.63 11.09 -8.50
CA ARG A 140 18.15 9.91 -7.77
C ARG A 140 19.16 8.76 -7.72
N GLU A 141 19.88 8.56 -8.82
CA GLU A 141 20.83 7.45 -9.00
C GLU A 141 22.24 7.76 -8.46
N ASP A 142 22.51 8.97 -7.97
CA ASP A 142 23.79 9.35 -7.36
C ASP A 142 23.95 8.81 -5.93
N THR A 143 23.03 7.98 -5.47
CA THR A 143 22.95 7.47 -4.10
C THR A 143 24.06 6.45 -3.76
N ALA A 144 24.50 6.46 -2.50
CA ALA A 144 25.35 5.44 -1.89
C ALA A 144 24.76 5.00 -0.55
N PRO A 145 24.96 3.76 -0.06
CA PRO A 145 24.43 3.31 1.23
C PRO A 145 24.76 4.29 2.38
N GLY A 146 23.81 4.54 3.28
CA GLY A 146 23.89 5.62 4.27
C GLY A 146 25.01 5.46 5.30
N GLY A 147 25.53 4.26 5.49
CA GLY A 147 26.58 3.97 6.46
C GLY A 147 26.08 4.20 7.89
N GLU A 148 26.72 5.11 8.63
CA GLU A 148 26.26 5.52 9.98
C GLU A 148 25.12 6.56 9.92
N ALA A 149 24.93 7.25 8.78
CA ALA A 149 23.90 8.26 8.64
C ALA A 149 22.52 7.59 8.54
N VAL A 150 21.59 8.03 9.39
CA VAL A 150 20.20 7.57 9.39
C VAL A 150 19.30 8.77 9.16
N LEU A 151 18.41 8.65 8.17
CA LEU A 151 17.39 9.64 7.88
C LEU A 151 16.01 8.99 8.03
N LEU A 152 15.17 9.52 8.91
CA LEU A 152 13.74 9.26 8.91
C LEU A 152 13.08 10.37 8.09
N PRO A 153 12.61 10.10 6.87
CA PRO A 153 12.19 11.15 5.95
C PRO A 153 10.73 11.58 6.19
N TYR A 154 10.30 11.72 7.45
CA TYR A 154 8.92 12.08 7.84
C TYR A 154 8.64 13.57 7.64
N LEU A 155 8.75 14.05 6.40
CA LEU A 155 8.67 15.46 6.06
C LEU A 155 7.24 16.02 6.19
N ASP A 156 6.24 15.16 6.10
CA ASP A 156 4.81 15.49 6.21
C ASP A 156 4.14 14.88 7.46
N GLY A 157 4.92 14.56 8.50
CA GLY A 157 4.50 13.59 9.51
C GLY A 157 4.47 12.18 8.94
N GLU A 158 3.87 11.22 9.63
CA GLU A 158 3.73 9.85 9.12
C GLU A 158 2.40 9.21 9.55
N ARG A 159 1.85 8.35 8.70
CA ARG A 159 0.60 7.61 8.93
C ARG A 159 0.83 6.21 9.46
N THR A 160 1.80 5.49 8.89
CA THR A 160 2.21 4.18 9.40
C THR A 160 3.73 4.16 9.53
N PRO A 161 4.28 4.23 10.75
CA PRO A 161 3.60 4.30 12.06
C PRO A 161 2.83 5.62 12.27
N ASP A 162 1.86 5.62 13.19
CA ASP A 162 1.00 6.78 13.51
C ASP A 162 1.81 7.87 14.23
N LEU A 163 2.45 8.74 13.45
CA LEU A 163 3.30 9.83 13.92
C LEU A 163 2.97 11.12 13.14
N PRO A 164 1.73 11.64 13.24
CA PRO A 164 1.23 12.70 12.36
C PRO A 164 1.94 14.04 12.58
N THR A 165 2.60 14.22 13.71
CA THR A 165 3.35 15.43 14.06
C THR A 165 4.86 15.26 13.97
N ALA A 166 5.35 14.13 13.46
CA ALA A 166 6.78 13.93 13.27
C ALA A 166 7.34 14.87 12.20
N SER A 167 8.63 15.12 12.28
CA SER A 167 9.40 15.82 11.27
C SER A 167 10.59 14.96 10.84
N GLY A 168 11.19 15.31 9.69
CA GLY A 168 12.42 14.67 9.26
C GLY A 168 13.50 14.67 10.34
N LEU A 169 14.18 13.54 10.52
CA LEU A 169 15.27 13.37 11.49
C LEU A 169 16.50 12.82 10.78
N LEU A 170 17.59 13.57 10.80
CA LEU A 170 18.91 13.12 10.36
C LEU A 170 19.84 12.98 11.56
N THR A 171 20.47 11.82 11.70
CA THR A 171 21.44 11.54 12.76
C THR A 171 22.61 10.70 12.23
N GLY A 172 23.65 10.55 13.04
CA GLY A 172 24.82 9.72 12.71
C GLY A 172 25.85 10.38 11.81
N LEU A 173 25.79 11.72 11.64
CA LEU A 173 26.76 12.44 10.81
C LEU A 173 28.18 12.37 11.36
N ARG A 174 29.13 12.28 10.44
CA ARG A 174 30.58 12.31 10.66
C ARG A 174 31.22 13.29 9.68
N HIS A 175 32.49 13.63 9.90
CA HIS A 175 33.24 14.53 9.03
C HIS A 175 33.41 13.98 7.60
N ASP A 176 33.36 12.66 7.43
CA ASP A 176 33.49 11.94 6.16
C ASP A 176 32.14 11.54 5.55
N THR A 177 31.01 11.93 6.14
CA THR A 177 29.68 11.66 5.56
C THR A 177 29.51 12.45 4.26
N THR A 178 29.18 11.75 3.16
CA THR A 178 29.00 12.36 1.85
C THR A 178 27.54 12.68 1.52
N PRO A 179 27.24 13.64 0.62
CA PRO A 179 25.88 13.89 0.16
C PRO A 179 25.19 12.64 -0.43
N GLN A 180 25.94 11.78 -1.11
CA GLN A 180 25.44 10.54 -1.69
C GLN A 180 24.97 9.55 -0.60
N GLN A 181 25.68 9.50 0.53
CA GLN A 181 25.26 8.71 1.69
C GLN A 181 24.01 9.29 2.36
N LEU A 182 23.87 10.63 2.40
CA LEU A 182 22.64 11.25 2.89
C LEU A 182 21.42 10.91 2.02
N LEU A 183 21.60 10.91 0.70
CA LEU A 183 20.56 10.46 -0.22
C LEU A 183 20.23 8.98 0.01
N GLY A 184 21.24 8.10 0.16
CA GLY A 184 21.00 6.70 0.46
C GLY A 184 20.34 6.46 1.80
N ALA A 185 20.66 7.24 2.82
CA ALA A 185 19.95 7.21 4.11
C ALA A 185 18.47 7.56 3.94
N ALA A 186 18.11 8.46 3.00
CA ALA A 186 16.72 8.77 2.67
C ALA A 186 16.00 7.56 2.07
N TYR A 187 16.62 6.91 1.09
CA TYR A 187 16.12 5.68 0.47
C TYR A 187 15.93 4.58 1.53
N GLU A 188 16.95 4.37 2.37
CA GLU A 188 16.92 3.36 3.43
C GLU A 188 15.83 3.65 4.46
N GLY A 189 15.72 4.89 4.92
CA GLY A 189 14.68 5.31 5.86
C GLY A 189 13.27 5.04 5.33
N ALA A 190 12.98 5.52 4.12
CA ALA A 190 11.67 5.31 3.50
C ALA A 190 11.39 3.81 3.25
N ALA A 191 12.38 3.04 2.79
CA ALA A 191 12.25 1.60 2.59
C ALA A 191 12.01 0.86 3.91
N VAL A 192 12.74 1.19 4.98
CA VAL A 192 12.55 0.61 6.31
C VAL A 192 11.14 0.92 6.84
N THR A 193 10.64 2.14 6.67
CA THR A 193 9.26 2.48 7.10
C THR A 193 8.23 1.60 6.40
N VAL A 194 8.35 1.39 5.08
CA VAL A 194 7.47 0.49 4.33
C VAL A 194 7.63 -0.97 4.77
N LEU A 195 8.86 -1.44 5.01
CA LEU A 195 9.12 -2.81 5.48
C LEU A 195 8.61 -3.04 6.92
N ARG A 196 8.64 -2.03 7.79
CA ARG A 196 8.03 -2.10 9.12
C ARG A 196 6.51 -2.16 9.04
N ALA A 197 5.91 -1.42 8.11
CA ALA A 197 4.49 -1.53 7.83
C ALA A 197 4.13 -2.93 7.31
N LEU A 198 5.00 -3.57 6.51
CA LEU A 198 4.84 -4.96 6.08
C LEU A 198 4.85 -5.91 7.28
N ASP A 199 5.81 -5.77 8.20
CA ASP A 199 5.89 -6.63 9.39
C ASP A 199 4.60 -6.55 10.22
N THR A 200 4.06 -5.33 10.41
CA THR A 200 2.77 -5.12 11.09
C THR A 200 1.62 -5.79 10.34
N LEU A 201 1.58 -5.67 9.02
CA LEU A 201 0.58 -6.34 8.18
C LEU A 201 0.62 -7.86 8.33
N LEU A 202 1.82 -8.45 8.25
CA LEU A 202 2.01 -9.89 8.38
C LEU A 202 1.56 -10.39 9.75
N ARG A 203 1.95 -9.71 10.83
CA ARG A 203 1.49 -10.02 12.19
C ARG A 203 -0.03 -9.95 12.34
N ALA A 204 -0.65 -8.91 11.78
CA ALA A 204 -2.10 -8.77 11.80
C ALA A 204 -2.83 -9.87 11.01
N CYS A 205 -2.14 -10.53 10.07
CA CYS A 205 -2.63 -11.70 9.35
C CYS A 205 -2.31 -13.03 10.05
N GLY A 206 -1.69 -13.00 11.24
CA GLY A 206 -1.30 -14.19 12.00
C GLY A 206 0.00 -14.84 11.51
N LEU A 207 0.84 -14.11 10.78
CA LEU A 207 2.16 -14.58 10.34
C LEU A 207 3.26 -13.95 11.19
N ASP A 208 4.30 -14.72 11.48
CA ASP A 208 5.52 -14.22 12.09
C ASP A 208 6.49 -13.75 10.98
N PRO A 209 6.81 -12.44 10.88
CA PRO A 209 7.72 -11.92 9.85
C PRO A 209 9.13 -12.50 9.92
N ASP A 210 9.57 -12.95 11.11
CA ASP A 210 10.91 -13.48 11.35
C ASP A 210 10.99 -15.00 11.10
N ALA A 211 9.84 -15.68 10.94
CA ALA A 211 9.82 -17.09 10.61
C ALA A 211 10.45 -17.32 9.21
N PRO A 212 11.40 -18.28 9.05
CA PRO A 212 12.17 -18.43 7.82
C PRO A 212 11.33 -18.56 6.54
N GLU A 213 10.22 -19.28 6.61
CA GLU A 213 9.30 -19.48 5.49
C GLU A 213 8.51 -18.22 5.11
N VAL A 214 8.28 -17.31 6.06
CA VAL A 214 7.65 -16.01 5.82
C VAL A 214 8.68 -15.00 5.36
N ALA A 215 9.87 -14.98 5.98
CA ALA A 215 11.01 -14.15 5.62
C ALA A 215 11.55 -14.44 4.21
N ALA A 216 11.44 -15.67 3.72
CA ALA A 216 11.86 -16.04 2.37
C ALA A 216 10.85 -15.69 1.27
N ARG A 217 9.61 -15.28 1.62
CA ARG A 217 8.56 -14.96 0.64
C ARG A 217 8.94 -13.76 -0.24
N PRO A 218 8.79 -13.87 -1.57
CA PRO A 218 9.09 -12.77 -2.46
C PRO A 218 8.20 -11.55 -2.19
N LEU A 219 8.77 -10.36 -2.37
CA LEU A 219 8.01 -9.11 -2.39
C LEU A 219 7.69 -8.72 -3.83
N ARG A 220 6.45 -8.34 -4.11
CA ARG A 220 6.08 -7.72 -5.39
C ARG A 220 6.26 -6.22 -5.29
N LEU A 221 7.10 -5.64 -6.14
CA LEU A 221 7.32 -4.19 -6.17
C LEU A 221 6.58 -3.59 -7.36
N ILE A 222 5.77 -2.57 -7.09
CA ILE A 222 5.04 -1.81 -8.11
C ILE A 222 5.22 -0.30 -7.88
N GLY A 223 4.67 0.52 -8.78
CA GLY A 223 4.75 1.98 -8.68
C GLY A 223 6.03 2.55 -9.31
N GLY A 224 6.15 3.89 -9.32
CA GLY A 224 7.26 4.58 -9.99
C GLY A 224 8.63 4.22 -9.40
N GLY A 225 8.72 3.99 -8.09
CA GLY A 225 9.95 3.55 -7.44
C GLY A 225 10.43 2.18 -7.92
N ALA A 226 9.52 1.27 -8.31
CA ALA A 226 9.89 -0.05 -8.82
C ALA A 226 10.62 0.00 -10.18
N GLN A 227 10.57 1.13 -10.89
CA GLN A 227 11.30 1.36 -12.14
C GLN A 227 12.75 1.85 -11.91
N GLY A 228 13.07 2.30 -10.69
CA GLY A 228 14.38 2.87 -10.34
C GLY A 228 15.32 1.84 -9.71
N ARG A 229 16.57 1.78 -10.17
CA ARG A 229 17.56 0.81 -9.68
C ARG A 229 17.87 1.01 -8.20
N ALA A 230 18.04 2.27 -7.78
CA ALA A 230 18.30 2.62 -6.38
C ALA A 230 17.23 2.07 -5.41
N TRP A 231 15.95 2.15 -5.77
CA TRP A 231 14.84 1.63 -4.96
C TRP A 231 14.84 0.11 -4.91
N VAL A 232 14.96 -0.55 -6.07
CA VAL A 232 14.98 -2.02 -6.15
C VAL A 232 16.14 -2.60 -5.36
N GLU A 233 17.35 -2.05 -5.50
CA GLU A 233 18.53 -2.50 -4.76
C GLU A 233 18.40 -2.25 -3.25
N THR A 234 17.86 -1.10 -2.84
CA THR A 234 17.66 -0.76 -1.43
C THR A 234 16.66 -1.70 -0.77
N VAL A 235 15.49 -1.91 -1.38
CA VAL A 235 14.47 -2.82 -0.84
C VAL A 235 15.00 -4.25 -0.81
N ARG A 236 15.70 -4.71 -1.86
CA ARG A 236 16.28 -6.06 -1.88
C ARG A 236 17.26 -6.28 -0.74
N ARG A 237 18.18 -5.33 -0.55
CA ARG A 237 19.21 -5.40 0.49
C ARG A 237 18.61 -5.38 1.89
N LEU A 238 17.67 -4.48 2.15
CA LEU A 238 17.09 -4.30 3.48
C LEU A 238 16.09 -5.38 3.86
N SER A 239 15.31 -5.86 2.89
CA SER A 239 14.34 -6.94 3.14
C SER A 239 14.98 -8.32 3.18
N GLY A 240 16.12 -8.51 2.52
CA GLY A 240 16.72 -9.84 2.31
C GLY A 240 15.88 -10.76 1.43
N ARG A 241 14.81 -10.25 0.80
CA ARG A 241 13.81 -11.04 0.07
C ARG A 241 14.06 -11.02 -1.45
N PRO A 242 13.69 -12.09 -2.17
CA PRO A 242 13.53 -12.03 -3.61
C PRO A 242 12.50 -10.95 -3.98
N LEU A 243 12.74 -10.22 -5.07
CA LEU A 243 11.82 -9.21 -5.58
C LEU A 243 11.22 -9.68 -6.89
N VAL A 244 9.91 -9.49 -7.05
CA VAL A 244 9.17 -9.71 -8.30
C VAL A 244 8.75 -8.34 -8.85
N LEU A 245 9.24 -8.03 -10.04
CA LEU A 245 8.89 -6.82 -10.79
C LEU A 245 7.97 -7.24 -11.95
N PRO A 246 6.71 -6.82 -11.98
CA PRO A 246 5.78 -7.11 -13.06
C PRO A 246 6.04 -6.26 -14.32
#